data_AF-A0A528MQN0-F1
#
_entry.id   AF-A0A528MQN0-F1
#
_cell.length_a   1.000
_cell.length_b   1.000
_cell.length_c   1.000
_cell.angle_alpha   90.00
_cell.angle_beta   90.00
_cell.angle_gamma   90.00
#
_symmetry.space_group_name_H-M   'P 1'
#
loop_
_entity.id
_entity.type
_entity.pdbx_description
1 polymer ?
#
loop_
_entity_poly.entity_id
_entity_poly.type
_entity_poly.pdbx_seq_one_letter_code
_entity_poly.pdbx_strand_id
1 'polypeptide(L)'
;ELPASEFLSAVAQAPADGRINFVVEGVDLMGEDVRKTVNVPLGEPGEPLERLRGIGLTITQAGDALMISNVDFGSYAKRIGLDVGYDVVAVLRKADQPSSLIPIGLALAAATGVAGLQFARARKQADRKEAGPAR
;
A
#
# COMPACT_ATOMS: atom_id res chain seq x y z
N GLU A 1 -2.28 5.10 -5.71
CA GLU A 1 -1.07 5.33 -6.52
C GLU A 1 -0.74 6.82 -6.42
N LEU A 2 0.54 7.17 -6.41
CA LEU A 2 1.02 8.57 -6.38
C LEU A 2 1.65 8.89 -7.73
N PRO A 3 1.67 10.17 -8.14
CA PRO A 3 2.20 10.56 -9.45
C PRO A 3 3.68 10.23 -9.60
N ALA A 4 4.11 10.02 -10.85
CA ALA A 4 5.52 9.78 -11.20
C ALA A 4 6.48 10.84 -10.65
N SER A 5 6.05 12.10 -10.54
CA SER A 5 6.84 13.19 -9.97
C SER A 5 7.25 12.96 -8.51
N GLU A 6 6.51 12.13 -7.76
CA GLU A 6 6.87 11.77 -6.38
C GLU A 6 7.87 10.59 -6.31
N PHE A 7 8.20 9.95 -7.43
CA PHE A 7 9.02 8.74 -7.45
C PHE A 7 10.41 8.95 -6.82
N LEU A 8 11.17 9.95 -7.26
CA LEU A 8 12.51 10.21 -6.71
C LEU A 8 12.45 10.59 -5.23
N SER A 9 11.44 11.36 -4.82
CA SER A 9 11.18 11.68 -3.41
C SER A 9 10.85 10.43 -2.59
N ALA A 10 10.08 9.50 -3.14
CA ALA A 10 9.76 8.23 -2.49
C ALA A 10 10.99 7.32 -2.36
N VAL A 11 11.88 7.31 -3.36
CA VAL A 11 13.18 6.62 -3.29
C VAL A 11 14.06 7.26 -2.22
N ALA A 12 14.07 8.58 -2.08
CA ALA A 12 14.83 9.29 -1.05
C ALA A 12 14.35 8.92 0.37
N GLN A 13 13.04 8.87 0.57
CA GLN A 13 12.42 8.65 1.89
C GLN A 13 12.39 7.18 2.31
N ALA A 14 12.62 6.25 1.38
CA ALA A 14 12.62 4.84 1.69
C ALA A 14 13.73 4.49 2.70
N PRO A 15 13.46 3.62 3.70
CA PRO A 15 14.46 3.21 4.69
C PRO A 15 15.64 2.47 4.04
N ALA A 16 16.72 2.31 4.80
CA ALA A 16 17.84 1.44 4.42
C ALA A 16 17.33 0.02 4.13
N ASP A 17 17.82 -0.60 3.06
CA ASP A 17 17.38 -1.92 2.58
C ASP A 17 15.85 -2.03 2.34
N GLY A 18 15.18 -0.88 2.22
CA GLY A 18 13.77 -0.80 1.95
C GLY A 18 13.43 -1.30 0.54
N ARG A 19 12.13 -1.39 0.25
CA ARG A 19 11.66 -1.73 -1.09
C ARG A 19 10.71 -0.65 -1.57
N ILE A 20 10.81 -0.30 -2.85
CA ILE A 20 9.89 0.63 -3.49
C ILE A 20 9.03 -0.11 -4.52
N ASN A 21 7.73 0.18 -4.49
CA ASN A 21 6.76 -0.32 -5.45
C ASN A 21 6.41 0.81 -6.41
N PHE A 22 6.43 0.54 -7.71
CA PHE A 22 6.07 1.53 -8.72
C PHE A 22 5.55 0.85 -9.99
N VAL A 23 4.87 1.62 -10.82
CA VAL A 23 4.28 1.16 -12.07
C VAL A 23 5.12 1.74 -13.22
N VAL A 24 5.43 0.87 -14.17
CA VAL A 24 6.10 1.25 -15.42
C VAL A 24 5.22 0.92 -16.61
N GLU A 25 5.34 1.74 -17.65
CA GLU A 25 4.70 1.57 -18.95
C GLU A 25 5.70 1.71 -20.08
N GLY A 26 5.48 0.99 -21.17
CA GLY A 26 6.28 1.15 -22.38
C GLY A 26 6.01 0.04 -23.37
N VAL A 27 6.83 -0.01 -24.42
CA VAL A 27 6.73 -1.02 -25.48
C VAL A 27 7.87 -2.00 -25.32
N ASP A 28 7.58 -3.29 -25.26
CA ASP A 28 8.62 -4.31 -25.18
C ASP A 28 9.30 -4.57 -26.53
N LEU A 29 10.27 -5.49 -26.55
CA LEU A 29 11.03 -5.83 -27.75
C LEU A 29 10.17 -6.49 -28.85
N MET A 30 8.98 -6.98 -28.52
CA MET A 30 8.02 -7.57 -29.45
C MET A 30 7.04 -6.55 -30.01
N GLY A 31 7.11 -5.30 -29.54
CA GLY A 31 6.17 -4.24 -29.94
C GLY A 31 4.86 -4.27 -29.17
N GLU A 32 4.79 -5.01 -28.05
CA GLU A 32 3.58 -5.07 -27.23
C GLU A 32 3.61 -3.97 -26.16
N ASP A 33 2.46 -3.33 -25.93
CA ASP A 33 2.29 -2.38 -24.84
C ASP A 33 2.27 -3.14 -23.50
N VAL A 34 3.17 -2.75 -22.59
CA VAL A 34 3.33 -3.38 -21.30
C VAL A 34 3.15 -2.35 -20.18
N ARG A 35 2.16 -2.59 -19.32
CA ARG A 35 2.02 -1.92 -18.02
C ARG A 35 2.27 -2.94 -16.91
N LYS A 36 3.28 -2.72 -16.08
CA LYS A 36 3.61 -3.64 -14.97
C LYS A 36 3.90 -2.90 -13.68
N THR A 37 3.48 -3.52 -12.57
CA THR A 37 3.89 -3.09 -11.24
C THR A 37 5.15 -3.84 -10.85
N VAL A 38 6.18 -3.11 -10.44
CA VAL A 38 7.47 -3.66 -10.02
C VAL A 38 7.77 -3.30 -8.59
N ASN A 39 8.54 -4.17 -7.95
CA ASN A 39 8.99 -4.01 -6.59
C ASN A 39 10.51 -4.21 -6.54
N VAL A 40 11.26 -3.14 -6.31
CA VAL A 40 12.73 -3.19 -6.28
C VAL A 40 13.25 -2.96 -4.85
N PRO A 41 14.29 -3.70 -4.43
CA PRO A 41 15.04 -3.32 -3.24
C PRO A 41 15.77 -2.01 -3.50
N LEU A 42 15.93 -1.21 -2.46
CA LEU A 42 16.80 -0.05 -2.45
C LEU A 42 17.94 -0.38 -1.48
N GLY A 43 19.17 -0.03 -1.85
CA GLY A 43 20.32 -0.21 -0.97
C GLY A 43 20.34 0.81 0.16
N GLU A 44 21.54 1.16 0.60
CA GLU A 44 21.78 2.17 1.62
C GLU A 44 21.08 3.51 1.31
N PRO A 45 20.66 4.27 2.33
CA PRO A 45 20.13 5.62 2.16
C PRO A 45 21.18 6.53 1.51
N GLY A 46 20.73 7.42 0.64
CA GLY A 46 21.60 8.28 -0.13
C GLY A 46 20.84 9.04 -1.20
N GLU A 47 21.57 9.57 -2.19
CA GLU A 47 20.97 10.26 -3.32
C GLU A 47 20.08 9.29 -4.13
N PRO A 48 18.83 9.66 -4.49
CA PRO A 48 17.89 8.75 -5.13
C PRO A 48 18.41 8.05 -6.38
N LEU A 49 19.09 8.77 -7.28
CA LEU A 49 19.62 8.19 -8.52
C LEU A 49 20.80 7.25 -8.24
N GLU A 50 21.64 7.51 -7.23
CA GLU A 50 22.67 6.58 -6.76
C GLU A 50 22.08 5.28 -6.24
N ARG A 51 21.00 5.34 -5.44
CA ARG A 51 20.32 4.15 -4.93
C ARG A 51 19.77 3.27 -6.05
N LEU A 52 19.19 3.90 -7.08
CA LEU A 52 18.69 3.22 -8.26
C LEU A 52 19.83 2.64 -9.11
N ARG A 53 20.93 3.37 -9.27
CA ARG A 53 22.14 2.86 -9.94
C ARG A 53 22.71 1.64 -9.22
N GLY A 54 22.65 1.59 -7.89
CA GLY A 54 23.08 0.43 -7.10
C GLY A 54 22.33 -0.86 -7.41
N ILE A 55 21.11 -0.78 -7.95
CA ILE A 55 20.34 -1.94 -8.42
C ILE A 55 20.38 -2.13 -9.95
N GLY A 56 21.26 -1.39 -10.63
CA GLY A 56 21.44 -1.41 -12.07
C GLY A 56 20.33 -0.72 -12.85
N LEU A 57 19.68 0.29 -12.25
CA LEU A 57 18.62 1.06 -12.88
C LEU A 57 19.01 2.53 -13.00
N THR A 58 19.05 3.05 -14.22
CA THR A 58 19.25 4.48 -14.46
C THR A 58 17.97 5.09 -15.00
N ILE A 59 17.50 6.14 -14.35
CA ILE A 59 16.31 6.89 -14.75
C ILE A 59 16.76 8.31 -15.10
N THR A 60 16.20 8.82 -16.19
CA THR A 60 16.40 10.19 -16.65
C THR A 60 15.06 10.91 -16.64
N GLN A 61 15.06 12.15 -16.18
CA GLN A 61 13.88 13.00 -16.24
C GLN A 61 13.78 13.67 -17.62
N ALA A 62 12.67 13.43 -18.31
CA ALA A 62 12.36 14.01 -19.61
C ALA A 62 11.12 14.91 -19.46
N GLY A 63 11.35 16.18 -19.09
CA GLY A 63 10.27 17.10 -18.72
C GLY A 63 9.56 16.63 -17.44
N ASP A 64 8.27 16.35 -17.55
CA ASP A 64 7.44 15.86 -16.43
C ASP A 64 7.46 14.32 -16.31
N ALA A 65 8.02 13.61 -17.29
CA ALA A 65 8.12 12.15 -17.30
C ALA A 65 9.46 11.67 -16.73
N LEU A 66 9.45 10.46 -16.15
CA LEU A 66 10.63 9.76 -15.69
C LEU A 66 10.81 8.51 -16.55
N MET A 67 11.86 8.46 -17.36
CA MET A 67 12.09 7.36 -18.28
C MET A 67 13.32 6.55 -17.86
N ILE A 68 13.23 5.22 -17.97
CA ILE A 68 14.34 4.30 -17.75
C ILE A 68 15.32 4.44 -18.93
N SER A 69 16.48 5.02 -18.68
CA SER A 69 17.49 5.28 -19.70
C SER A 69 18.52 4.16 -19.83
N ASN A 70 18.74 3.39 -18.77
CA ASN A 70 19.62 2.22 -18.80
C ASN A 70 19.19 1.17 -17.78
N VAL A 71 19.37 -0.09 -18.13
CA VAL A 71 19.19 -1.24 -17.23
C VAL A 71 20.42 -2.14 -17.36
N ASP A 72 21.20 -2.27 -16.29
CA ASP A 72 22.43 -3.04 -16.32
C ASP A 72 22.17 -4.53 -16.52
N PHE A 73 23.02 -5.17 -17.32
CA PHE A 73 22.93 -6.60 -17.55
C PHE A 73 23.19 -7.39 -16.26
N GLY A 74 22.42 -8.45 -16.02
CA GLY A 74 22.52 -9.27 -14.80
C GLY A 74 22.01 -8.59 -13.52
N SER A 75 21.58 -7.33 -13.60
CA SER A 75 21.03 -6.59 -12.46
C SER A 75 19.69 -7.16 -11.97
N TYR A 76 19.30 -6.76 -10.76
CA TYR A 76 17.96 -7.07 -10.25
C TYR A 76 16.87 -6.49 -11.16
N ALA A 77 17.06 -5.24 -11.62
CA ALA A 77 16.13 -4.56 -12.52
C ALA A 77 15.91 -5.35 -13.83
N LYS A 78 16.96 -5.88 -14.44
CA LYS A 78 16.81 -6.69 -15.66
C LYS A 78 16.11 -8.02 -15.40
N ARG A 79 16.38 -8.67 -14.27
CA ARG A 79 15.78 -9.97 -13.89
C ARG A 79 14.27 -9.88 -13.67
N ILE A 80 13.76 -8.73 -13.23
CA ILE A 80 12.32 -8.50 -13.07
C ILE A 80 11.65 -7.95 -14.34
N GLY A 81 12.39 -7.88 -15.46
CA GLY A 81 11.87 -7.48 -16.76
C GLY A 81 11.63 -5.98 -16.91
N LEU A 82 12.42 -5.15 -16.22
CA LEU A 82 12.54 -3.74 -16.61
C LEU A 82 13.39 -3.63 -17.87
N ASP A 83 13.01 -2.72 -18.76
CA ASP A 83 13.75 -2.43 -19.97
C ASP A 83 13.93 -0.94 -20.20
N VAL A 84 14.87 -0.62 -21.08
CA VAL A 84 15.14 0.76 -21.50
C VAL A 84 13.96 1.31 -22.29
N GLY A 85 13.66 2.59 -22.11
CA GLY A 85 12.54 3.26 -22.77
C GLY A 85 11.19 3.10 -22.07
N TYR A 86 11.12 2.37 -20.95
CA TYR A 86 9.92 2.35 -20.11
C TYR A 86 9.82 3.64 -19.30
N ASP A 87 8.61 4.17 -19.20
CA ASP A 87 8.25 5.30 -18.36
C ASP A 87 7.78 4.84 -16.98
N VAL A 88 8.24 5.52 -15.94
CA VAL A 88 7.70 5.40 -14.59
C VAL A 88 6.46 6.27 -14.51
N VAL A 89 5.29 5.65 -14.36
CA VAL A 89 4.01 6.37 -14.41
C VAL A 89 3.39 6.61 -13.05
N ALA A 90 3.69 5.76 -12.07
CA ALA A 90 3.19 5.93 -10.71
C ALA A 90 4.08 5.26 -9.68
N VAL A 91 4.07 5.79 -8.45
CA VAL A 91 4.67 5.14 -7.28
C VAL A 91 3.58 4.63 -6.33
N LEU A 92 3.75 3.42 -5.81
CA LEU A 92 2.79 2.77 -4.92
C LEU A 92 3.26 2.89 -3.47
N ARG A 93 2.61 3.77 -2.71
CA ARG A 93 2.75 3.82 -1.25
C ARG A 93 1.70 2.91 -0.61
N LYS A 94 2.07 2.27 0.49
CA LYS A 94 1.09 1.62 1.37
C LYS A 94 0.07 2.68 1.81
N ALA A 95 -1.22 2.41 1.54
CA ALA A 95 -2.28 3.31 1.93
C ALA A 95 -2.36 3.37 3.46
N ASP A 96 -2.61 4.58 4.00
CA ASP A 96 -2.98 4.72 5.41
C ASP A 96 -4.34 4.05 5.62
N GLN A 97 -4.32 2.86 6.22
CA GLN A 97 -5.53 2.15 6.57
C GLN A 97 -6.00 2.64 7.95
N PRO A 98 -7.23 3.19 8.07
CA PRO A 98 -7.76 3.58 9.36
C PRO A 98 -7.78 2.37 10.30
N SER A 99 -7.48 2.62 11.58
CA SER A 99 -7.33 1.56 12.58
C SER A 99 -8.60 0.71 12.69
N SER A 100 -8.43 -0.62 12.63
CA SER A 100 -9.50 -1.59 12.85
C SER A 100 -10.14 -1.49 14.23
N LEU A 101 -9.53 -0.76 15.17
CA LEU A 101 -10.08 -0.52 16.51
C LEU A 101 -11.40 0.25 16.48
N ILE A 102 -11.62 1.11 15.47
CA ILE A 102 -12.83 1.92 15.35
C ILE A 102 -14.08 1.04 15.17
N PRO A 103 -14.19 0.17 14.13
CA PRO A 103 -15.35 -0.69 13.97
C PRO A 103 -15.50 -1.70 15.12
N ILE A 104 -14.39 -2.22 15.66
CA ILE A 104 -14.42 -3.15 16.81
C ILE A 104 -15.01 -2.47 18.04
N GLY A 105 -14.59 -1.24 18.35
CA GLY A 105 -15.12 -0.48 19.48
C GLY A 105 -16.62 -0.22 19.35
N LEU A 106 -17.08 0.13 18.15
CA LEU A 106 -18.49 0.38 17.87
C LEU A 106 -19.36 -0.88 18.06
N ALA A 107 -18.86 -2.04 17.58
CA ALA A 107 -19.53 -3.33 17.76
C ALA A 107 -19.61 -3.74 19.24
N LEU A 108 -18.53 -3.55 20.00
CA LEU A 108 -18.51 -3.84 21.45
C LEU A 108 -19.52 -2.95 22.19
N ALA A 109 -19.54 -1.65 21.92
CA ALA A 109 -20.50 -0.72 22.53
C ALA A 109 -21.95 -1.13 22.24
N ALA A 110 -22.26 -1.51 21.00
CA ALA A 110 -23.58 -2.02 20.63
C ALA A 110 -23.93 -3.31 21.37
N ALA A 111 -23.00 -4.27 21.45
CA ALA A 111 -23.20 -5.53 22.16
C ALA A 111 -23.45 -5.31 23.65
N THR A 112 -22.67 -4.45 24.31
CA THR A 112 -22.87 -4.11 25.72
C THR A 112 -24.22 -3.42 25.94
N GLY A 113 -24.61 -2.51 25.04
CA GLY A 113 -25.92 -1.86 25.07
C GLY A 113 -27.08 -2.85 24.96
N VAL A 114 -27.01 -3.78 24.00
CA VAL A 114 -28.02 -4.83 23.82
C VAL A 114 -28.08 -5.77 25.02
N ALA A 115 -26.93 -6.23 25.52
CA ALA A 115 -26.86 -7.10 26.70
C ALA A 115 -27.48 -6.43 27.94
N GLY A 116 -27.22 -5.13 28.16
CA GLY A 116 -27.83 -4.35 29.23
C GLY A 116 -29.36 -4.28 29.12
N LEU A 117 -29.88 -4.04 27.92
CA LEU A 117 -31.33 -4.03 27.65
C LEU A 117 -31.98 -5.42 27.85
N GLN A 118 -31.28 -6.50 27.47
CA GLN A 118 -31.76 -7.87 27.69
C GLN A 118 -31.81 -8.22 29.19
N PHE A 119 -30.78 -7.87 29.96
CA PHE A 119 -30.76 -8.08 31.41
C PHE A 119 -31.87 -7.32 32.13
N ALA A 120 -32.13 -6.07 31.74
CA ALA A 120 -33.22 -5.27 32.31
C ALA A 120 -34.60 -5.89 32.03
N ARG A 121 -34.79 -6.48 30.84
CA ARG A 121 -36.03 -7.19 30.48
C ARG A 121 -36.22 -8.49 31.27
N ALA A 122 -35.16 -9.28 31.45
CA ALA A 122 -35.20 -10.53 32.19
C ALA A 122 -35.61 -10.32 33.66
N ARG A 123 -35.10 -9.25 34.31
CA ARG A 123 -35.50 -8.89 35.68
C ARG A 123 -36.99 -8.54 35.80
N LYS A 124 -37.51 -7.68 34.91
CA LYS A 124 -38.94 -7.33 34.91
C LYS A 124 -39.86 -8.54 34.69
N GLN A 125 -39.43 -9.52 33.90
CA GLN A 125 -40.20 -10.75 33.69
C GLN A 125 -40.20 -11.65 34.93
N ALA A 126 -39.09 -11.71 35.68
CA ALA A 126 -39.03 -12.43 36.95
C ALA A 126 -39.98 -11.81 37.99
N ASP A 127 -39.92 -10.49 38.19
CA ASP A 127 -40.78 -9.78 39.15
C ASP A 127 -42.28 -9.95 38.84
N ARG A 128 -42.65 -9.91 37.55
CA ARG A 128 -44.05 -10.10 37.11
C ARG A 128 -44.55 -11.54 37.30
N LYS A 129 -43.65 -12.52 37.29
CA LYS A 129 -43.99 -13.94 37.51
C LYS A 129 -44.17 -14.24 38.99
N GLU A 130 -43.40 -13.59 39.86
CA GLU A 130 -43.58 -13.64 41.31
C GLU A 130 -44.85 -12.90 41.76
N ALA A 131 -45.24 -11.83 41.08
CA ALA A 131 -46.52 -11.13 41.29
C ALA A 131 -47.74 -11.82 40.61
N GLY A 132 -47.65 -13.13 40.32
CA GLY A 132 -48.71 -13.92 39.69
C GLY A 132 -50.06 -13.83 40.42
N PRO A 133 -51.18 -14.01 39.70
CA PRO A 133 -52.46 -13.41 40.03
C PRO A 133 -52.99 -13.89 41.38
N ALA A 134 -53.40 -12.94 42.23
CA ALA A 134 -54.22 -13.22 43.39
C ALA A 134 -55.47 -13.97 42.91
N ARG A 135 -55.53 -15.26 43.26
CA ARG A 135 -56.71 -16.10 43.09
C ARG A 135 -57.82 -15.63 44.00
#